data_AF-A0A7S0F0V8-F1
#
_entry.id   AF-A0A7S0F0V8-F1
#
_cell.length_a   1.000
_cell.length_b   1.000
_cell.length_c   1.000
_cell.angle_alpha   90.00
_cell.angle_beta   90.00
_cell.angle_gamma   90.00
#
_symmetry.space_group_name_H-M   'P 1'
#
loop_
_entity.id
_entity.type
_entity.pdbx_description
1 polymer ?
#
loop_
_entity_poly.entity_id
_entity_poly.type
_entity_poly.pdbx_seq_one_letter_code
_entity_poly.pdbx_strand_id
1 'polypeptide(L)'
;EAGEAGLSFARACVAGGKWRVGLSTVKLLAPIYDPEKIVCVGMNYREHCTEQGIPIPTEPVIFSKFASAICASGDPIPWEVGETQELDFEVEMVIVVGRAGRHVKKEE
;
A
#
# COMPACT_ATOMS: atom_id res chain seq x y z
N GLU A 1 11.24 2.92 -8.05
CA GLU A 1 12.69 2.87 -7.78
C GLU A 1 13.23 1.50 -8.21
N ALA A 2 14.31 1.42 -8.97
CA ALA A 2 14.92 0.22 -9.60
C ALA A 2 14.10 -0.62 -10.63
N GLY A 3 12.76 -0.65 -10.59
CA GLY A 3 11.92 -1.28 -11.63
C GLY A 3 12.20 -2.77 -11.85
N GLU A 4 12.15 -3.23 -13.11
CA GLU A 4 12.38 -4.63 -13.48
C GLU A 4 13.79 -5.12 -13.11
N ALA A 5 14.79 -4.24 -13.19
CA ALA A 5 16.15 -4.54 -12.75
C ALA A 5 16.21 -4.80 -11.23
N GLY A 6 15.53 -3.97 -10.45
CA GLY A 6 15.41 -4.15 -8.99
C GLY A 6 14.69 -5.45 -8.63
N LEU A 7 13.59 -5.76 -9.31
CA LEU A 7 12.85 -7.01 -9.08
C LEU A 7 13.69 -8.24 -9.45
N SER A 8 14.40 -8.18 -10.57
CA SER A 8 15.30 -9.25 -11.03
C SER A 8 16.44 -9.47 -10.03
N PHE A 9 17.03 -8.39 -9.53
CA PHE A 9 18.06 -8.45 -8.50
C PHE A 9 17.52 -9.08 -7.20
N ALA A 10 16.37 -8.63 -6.71
CA ALA A 10 15.74 -9.19 -5.51
C ALA A 10 15.46 -10.70 -5.66
N ARG A 11 14.93 -11.14 -6.80
CA ARG A 11 14.71 -12.56 -7.12
C ARG A 11 16.02 -13.34 -7.12
N ALA A 12 17.09 -12.80 -7.71
CA ALA A 12 18.41 -13.43 -7.72
C ALA A 12 18.99 -13.57 -6.30
N CYS A 13 18.84 -12.57 -5.43
CA CYS A 13 19.24 -12.65 -4.03
C CYS A 13 18.49 -13.76 -3.28
N VAL A 14 17.17 -13.84 -3.45
CA VAL A 14 16.34 -14.88 -2.83
C VAL A 14 16.75 -16.28 -3.31
N ALA A 15 16.92 -16.46 -4.62
CA ALA A 15 17.29 -17.73 -5.24
C ALA A 15 18.71 -18.17 -4.85
N GLY A 16 19.65 -17.22 -4.79
CA GLY A 16 21.04 -17.50 -4.42
C GLY A 16 21.19 -17.94 -2.95
N GLY A 17 20.28 -17.52 -2.07
CA GLY A 17 20.23 -17.93 -0.66
C GLY A 17 21.46 -17.53 0.17
N LYS A 18 22.36 -16.73 -0.39
CA LYS A 18 23.55 -16.18 0.28
C LYS A 18 23.13 -14.94 1.08
N TRP A 19 23.74 -14.72 2.25
CA TRP A 19 23.52 -13.53 3.09
C TRP A 19 22.09 -13.40 3.64
N ARG A 20 21.54 -14.50 4.16
CA ARG A 20 20.27 -14.48 4.90
C ARG A 20 20.53 -13.99 6.31
N VAL A 21 19.77 -13.00 6.73
CA VAL A 21 19.70 -12.53 8.11
C VAL A 21 18.34 -12.89 8.68
N GLY A 22 18.26 -13.12 9.99
CA GLY A 22 16.99 -13.37 10.65
C GLY A 22 16.12 -12.12 10.57
N LEU A 23 14.80 -12.29 10.35
CA LEU A 23 13.90 -11.13 10.29
C LEU A 23 13.92 -10.32 11.60
N SER A 24 14.10 -11.00 12.72
CA SER A 24 14.24 -10.39 14.05
C SER A 24 15.53 -9.57 14.23
N THR A 25 16.51 -9.70 13.33
CA THR A 25 17.79 -8.97 13.41
C THR A 25 17.82 -7.74 12.51
N VAL A 26 16.73 -7.43 11.82
CA VAL A 26 16.61 -6.29 10.92
C VAL A 26 15.34 -5.50 11.20
N LYS A 27 15.36 -4.21 10.85
CA LYS A 27 14.15 -3.40 10.79
C LYS A 27 13.67 -3.36 9.33
N LEU A 28 12.45 -3.82 9.08
CA LEU A 28 11.81 -3.61 7.78
C LEU A 28 11.46 -2.13 7.63
N LEU A 29 11.70 -1.60 6.43
CA LEU A 29 11.25 -0.27 6.04
C LEU A 29 10.02 -0.41 5.13
N ALA A 30 9.31 0.70 4.91
CA ALA A 30 8.30 0.75 3.87
C ALA A 30 8.95 0.42 2.51
N PRO A 31 8.33 -0.44 1.68
CA PRO A 31 8.90 -0.83 0.39
C PRO A 31 9.00 0.34 -0.60
N ILE A 32 8.17 1.37 -0.42
CA ILE A 32 8.19 2.63 -1.16
C ILE A 32 7.91 3.73 -0.13
N TYR A 33 8.85 4.65 0.07
CA TYR A 33 8.76 5.69 1.11
C TYR A 33 8.35 7.06 0.55
N ASP A 34 8.57 7.31 -0.75
CA ASP A 34 8.25 8.59 -1.40
C ASP A 34 7.56 8.37 -2.77
N PRO A 35 6.34 7.82 -2.80
CA PRO A 35 5.59 7.72 -4.04
C PRO A 35 5.04 9.09 -4.46
N GLU A 36 5.08 9.39 -5.75
CA GLU A 36 4.49 10.62 -6.29
C GLU A 36 2.97 10.69 -6.05
N LYS A 37 2.29 9.53 -6.03
CA LYS A 37 0.84 9.42 -5.85
C LYS A 37 0.49 8.19 -5.01
N ILE A 38 -0.42 8.37 -4.05
CA ILE A 38 -1.13 7.28 -3.38
C ILE A 38 -2.61 7.46 -3.71
N VAL A 39 -3.16 6.55 -4.52
CA VAL A 39 -4.55 6.57 -4.95
C VAL A 39 -5.29 5.46 -4.21
N CYS A 40 -6.28 5.84 -3.42
CA CYS A 40 -7.09 4.94 -2.61
C CYS A 40 -8.47 4.76 -3.25
N VAL A 41 -9.09 3.60 -2.99
CA VAL A 41 -10.41 3.24 -3.51
C VAL A 41 -11.33 2.93 -2.34
N GLY A 42 -12.31 3.80 -2.10
CA GLY A 42 -13.32 3.59 -1.08
C GLY A 42 -14.39 2.59 -1.51
N MET A 43 -14.99 1.92 -0.53
CA MET A 43 -16.19 1.09 -0.71
C MET A 43 -16.03 -0.01 -1.79
N ASN A 44 -14.85 -0.62 -1.85
CA ASN A 44 -14.51 -1.62 -2.87
C ASN A 44 -14.74 -3.08 -2.42
N TYR A 45 -15.43 -3.27 -1.29
CA TYR A 45 -15.91 -4.57 -0.81
C TYR A 45 -17.42 -4.52 -0.61
N ARG A 46 -18.15 -5.42 -1.30
CA ARG A 46 -19.61 -5.48 -1.26
C ARG A 46 -20.16 -5.71 0.15
N GLU A 47 -19.50 -6.58 0.90
CA GLU A 47 -19.88 -6.91 2.28
C GLU A 47 -19.70 -5.70 3.20
N HIS A 48 -18.58 -4.99 3.11
CA HIS A 48 -18.33 -3.75 3.85
C HIS A 48 -19.40 -2.67 3.60
N CYS A 49 -19.87 -2.52 2.35
CA CYS A 49 -20.99 -1.62 2.04
C CYS A 49 -22.30 -2.09 2.71
N THR A 50 -22.54 -3.40 2.70
CA THR A 50 -23.77 -3.98 3.24
C THR A 50 -23.83 -3.84 4.76
N GLU A 51 -22.70 -4.05 5.44
CA GLU A 51 -22.53 -3.89 6.88
C GLU A 51 -22.86 -2.46 7.36
N GLN A 52 -22.41 -1.45 6.62
CA GLN A 52 -22.69 -0.05 6.92
C GLN A 52 -24.07 0.42 6.46
N GLY A 53 -24.83 -0.43 5.75
CA GLY A 53 -26.15 -0.07 5.20
C GLY A 53 -26.08 0.99 4.09
N ILE A 54 -24.94 1.08 3.39
CA ILE A 54 -24.74 2.06 2.32
C ILE A 54 -24.91 1.43 0.93
N PRO A 55 -25.33 2.20 -0.08
CA PRO A 55 -25.41 1.71 -1.45
C PRO A 55 -24.04 1.33 -2.00
N ILE A 56 -23.99 0.24 -2.76
CA ILE A 56 -22.78 -0.15 -3.49
C ILE A 56 -22.53 0.88 -4.60
N PRO A 57 -21.36 1.51 -4.67
CA PRO A 57 -21.06 2.49 -5.70
C PRO A 57 -21.13 1.87 -7.10
N THR A 58 -21.69 2.61 -8.05
CA THR A 58 -21.67 2.24 -9.48
C THR A 58 -20.41 2.70 -10.19
N GLU A 59 -19.67 3.64 -9.58
CA GLU A 59 -18.40 4.17 -10.05
C GLU A 59 -17.38 4.14 -8.89
N PRO A 60 -16.07 4.00 -9.15
CA PRO A 60 -15.07 3.97 -8.10
C PRO A 60 -15.01 5.26 -7.28
N VAL A 61 -15.01 5.14 -5.96
CA VAL A 61 -14.79 6.27 -5.05
C VAL A 61 -13.29 6.46 -4.89
N ILE A 62 -12.73 7.49 -5.53
CA ILE A 62 -11.29 7.74 -5.54
C ILE A 62 -10.93 8.88 -4.60
N PHE A 63 -9.94 8.65 -3.75
CA PHE A 63 -9.33 9.67 -2.91
C PHE A 63 -7.82 9.44 -2.80
N SER A 64 -7.10 10.31 -2.11
CA SER A 64 -5.65 10.23 -1.99
C SER A 64 -5.16 10.34 -0.56
N LYS A 65 -4.03 9.72 -0.28
CA LYS A 65 -3.21 10.00 0.90
C LYS A 65 -1.88 10.63 0.46
N PHE A 66 -1.26 11.38 1.35
CA PHE A 66 0.08 11.93 1.12
C PHE A 66 1.15 10.90 1.50
N ALA A 67 2.31 10.96 0.85
CA ALA A 67 3.48 10.12 1.16
C ALA A 67 3.89 10.21 2.64
N SER A 68 3.66 11.36 3.29
CA SER A 68 3.91 11.58 4.72
C SER A 68 3.09 10.67 5.65
N ALA A 69 2.06 9.97 5.15
CA ALA A 69 1.28 9.02 5.92
C ALA A 69 1.83 7.58 5.90
N ILE A 70 2.91 7.31 5.15
CA ILE A 70 3.51 5.97 5.06
C ILE A 70 4.34 5.68 6.31
N CYS A 71 4.13 4.52 6.92
CA CYS A 71 4.96 3.95 7.98
C CYS A 71 5.41 2.53 7.61
N ALA A 72 6.49 2.03 8.21
CA ALA A 72 6.92 0.66 7.97
C ALA A 72 6.12 -0.35 8.80
N SER A 73 6.23 -1.62 8.42
CA SER A 73 5.66 -2.72 9.22
C SER A 73 6.25 -2.72 10.63
N GLY A 74 5.39 -2.61 11.65
CA GLY A 74 5.79 -2.59 13.05
C GLY A 74 6.21 -1.21 13.58
N ASP A 75 6.19 -0.17 12.74
CA ASP A 75 6.27 1.20 13.25
C ASP A 75 4.99 1.56 14.03
N PRO A 76 5.10 2.40 15.07
CA PRO A 76 3.92 2.90 15.77
C PRO A 76 3.10 3.82 14.85
N ILE A 77 1.78 3.78 15.00
CA ILE A 77 0.88 4.78 14.41
C ILE A 77 0.76 5.93 15.41
N PRO A 78 1.19 7.17 15.05
CA PRO A 78 1.01 8.32 15.92
C PRO A 78 -0.47 8.55 16.18
N TRP A 79 -0.82 8.76 17.45
CA TRP A 79 -2.17 9.15 17.85
C TRP A 79 -2.08 10.39 18.72
N GLU A 80 -2.26 11.55 18.08
CA GLU A 80 -2.23 12.84 18.76
C GLU A 80 -3.60 13.12 19.38
N VAL A 81 -3.63 13.15 20.71
CA VAL A 81 -4.85 13.41 21.49
C VAL A 81 -5.34 14.84 21.19
N GLY A 82 -6.49 14.94 20.53
CA GLY A 82 -7.09 16.21 20.12
C GLY A 82 -7.28 16.34 18.60
N GLU A 83 -6.54 15.58 17.80
CA GLU A 83 -6.72 15.55 16.33
C GLU A 83 -7.82 14.56 15.90
N THR A 84 -7.93 13.42 16.59
CA THR A 84 -8.96 12.41 16.33
C THR A 84 -9.56 11.87 17.62
N GLN A 85 -10.88 11.62 17.58
CA GLN A 85 -11.64 10.95 18.65
C GLN A 85 -11.95 9.49 18.33
N GLU A 86 -11.84 9.10 17.06
CA GLU A 86 -12.18 7.78 16.55
C GLU A 86 -11.07 7.35 15.59
N LEU A 87 -10.10 6.62 16.12
CA LEU A 87 -9.06 5.99 15.33
C LEU A 87 -9.56 4.60 14.91
N ASP A 88 -9.57 4.35 13.61
CA ASP A 88 -10.03 3.10 13.03
C ASP A 88 -9.00 2.50 12.06
N PHE A 89 -9.16 1.23 11.72
CA PHE A 89 -8.26 0.51 10.83
C PHE A 89 -8.98 0.04 9.55
N GLU A 90 -8.28 0.11 8.43
CA GLU A 90 -8.71 -0.44 7.15
C GLU A 90 -7.64 -1.42 6.66
N VAL A 91 -8.05 -2.65 6.38
CA VAL A 91 -7.15 -3.68 5.83
C VAL A 91 -7.33 -3.74 4.32
N GLU A 92 -6.37 -3.19 3.59
CA GLU A 92 -6.44 -3.06 2.14
C GLU A 92 -5.35 -3.84 1.41
N MET A 93 -5.64 -4.23 0.17
CA MET A 93 -4.64 -4.72 -0.78
C MET A 93 -4.03 -3.55 -1.55
N VAL A 94 -2.69 -3.45 -1.54
CA VAL A 94 -1.96 -2.41 -2.27
C VAL A 94 -1.46 -2.94 -3.60
N ILE A 95 -1.69 -2.18 -4.68
CA ILE A 95 -1.12 -2.42 -6.00
C ILE A 95 -0.01 -1.39 -6.25
N VAL A 96 1.20 -1.88 -6.52
CA VAL A 96 2.35 -1.03 -6.89
C VAL A 96 2.48 -0.97 -8.40
N VAL A 97 2.35 0.23 -8.96
CA VAL A 97 2.51 0.46 -10.40
C VAL A 97 4.00 0.54 -10.76
N GLY A 98 4.50 -0.49 -11.44
CA GLY A 98 5.93 -0.60 -11.81
C GLY A 98 6.33 0.10 -13.11
N ARG A 99 5.37 0.45 -13.97
CA ARG A 99 5.60 1.11 -15.27
C ARG A 99 4.65 2.28 -15.44
N ALA A 100 5.17 3.45 -15.81
CA ALA A 100 4.34 4.60 -16.14
C ALA A 100 3.41 4.29 -17.32
N GLY A 101 2.19 4.84 -17.29
CA GLY A 101 1.20 4.63 -18.32
C GLY A 101 0.15 5.73 -18.33
N ARG A 102 -0.50 5.92 -19.48
CA ARG A 102 -1.61 6.88 -19.65
C ARG A 102 -2.64 6.25 -20.59
N HIS A 103 -3.92 6.34 -20.22
CA HIS A 103 -5.02 5.68 -20.94
C HIS A 103 -4.76 4.17 -21.16
N VAL A 104 -4.24 3.50 -20.13
CA VAL A 104 -4.01 2.05 -20.15
C VAL A 104 -5.35 1.34 -20.27
N LYS A 105 -5.48 0.43 -21.24
CA LYS A 105 -6.70 -0.36 -21.42
C LYS A 105 -6.80 -1.43 -20.34
N LYS A 106 -8.03 -1.89 -20.07
CA LYS A 106 -8.28 -2.92 -19.06
C LYS A 106 -7.61 -4.25 -19.38
N GLU A 107 -7.44 -4.55 -20.67
CA GLU A 107 -6.88 -5.80 -21.16
C GLU A 107 -5.34 -5.82 -21.23
N GLU A 108 -4.68 -4.69 -20.93
CA GLU A 108 -3.20 -4.52 -20.95
C GLU A 108 -2.61 -4.52 -19.54
#